data_AF-A0A1X1Q5F6-F1
#
_entry.id   AF-A0A1X1Q5F6-F1
#
_cell.length_a   1.000
_cell.length_b   1.000
_cell.length_c   1.000
_cell.angle_alpha   90.00
_cell.angle_beta   90.00
_cell.angle_gamma   90.00
#
_symmetry.space_group_name_H-M   'P 1'
#
loop_
_entity.id
_entity.type
_entity.pdbx_description
1 polymer ?
#
loop_
_entity_poly.entity_id
_entity_poly.type
_entity_poly.pdbx_seq_one_letter_code
_entity_poly.pdbx_strand_id
1 'polypeptide(L)'
;MRKFIVAFVSVLLLTLSFTALCVFLTEKTDLFNLKNLKIEATFTEENGSMTMTWTKYPYPCFYKVDVYSKTTGKVAGSGEYHHLKNEYTFENSYHVPTTAIPNYYKVTAYGIFGKLSSDEIFVPNPNYNNPMRPIPIYRYTRENPASPIPYFVWHSIPDGVLYEFELLSGPPDEENTTTLSKTNHLTSTQQVFTNGVQFDLRPYLNQPRLYWRVRALNLRKEPIGVFSTAEPIVVDSAKTIPNKPLLNNFDVMPDFQQPIYPVYHWIPMFGAINYEVELMAEPPLEENNTAPTPHRAWAKVVNDSFSCYDEYPRMYAGKYYWRVRAVNAKGETIGVYSDTDTFEMPAHLTRPFAAAFGDSITHGGGAVSFSPSSMEYSYTTYLDFPAINIGRSGDTSRMSLDRFDQDVVPIKPINLMILTGSNCLRNPYITAETVISDLEGIYQKCISNDIRPIMLTLPPVNPANIMLAFRTPTDPNWYTKMVAINKYIKSKPYYIDLEPYFYDPTHTFMDPVFANDGLHPDIMGKMIMAEIINQHKDVFKQ
;
A
#
# COMPACT_ATOMS: atom_id res chain seq x y z
N MET A 1 48.77 -11.41 -39.92
CA MET A 1 47.92 -11.06 -38.76
C MET A 1 46.57 -10.47 -39.18
N ARG A 2 46.49 -9.33 -39.88
CA ARG A 2 45.23 -8.69 -40.31
C ARG A 2 44.28 -9.58 -41.14
N LYS A 3 44.79 -10.32 -42.14
CA LYS A 3 43.98 -11.26 -42.96
C LYS A 3 43.41 -12.43 -42.16
N PHE A 4 44.16 -12.95 -41.18
CA PHE A 4 43.71 -14.01 -40.28
C PHE A 4 42.63 -13.52 -39.32
N ILE A 5 42.79 -12.30 -38.78
CA ILE A 5 41.78 -11.66 -37.93
C ILE A 5 40.48 -11.45 -38.72
N VAL A 6 40.56 -10.94 -39.95
CA VAL A 6 39.36 -10.76 -40.80
C VAL A 6 38.69 -12.09 -41.10
N ALA A 7 39.43 -13.13 -41.50
CA ALA A 7 38.85 -14.45 -41.76
C ALA A 7 38.21 -15.07 -40.52
N PHE A 8 38.86 -14.97 -39.35
CA PHE A 8 38.32 -15.44 -38.08
C PHE A 8 37.04 -14.70 -37.69
N VAL A 9 37.02 -13.36 -37.82
CA VAL A 9 35.83 -12.54 -37.53
C VAL A 9 34.70 -12.86 -38.52
N SER A 10 34.99 -13.07 -39.81
CA SER A 10 33.98 -13.46 -40.81
C SER A 10 33.37 -14.82 -40.52
N VAL A 11 34.18 -15.83 -40.15
CA VAL A 11 33.68 -17.15 -39.75
C VAL A 11 32.84 -17.04 -38.49
N LEU A 12 33.30 -16.30 -37.48
CA LEU A 12 32.56 -16.07 -36.25
C LEU A 12 31.20 -15.42 -36.52
N LEU A 13 31.15 -14.37 -37.36
CA LEU A 13 29.90 -13.70 -37.74
C LEU A 13 28.95 -14.64 -38.49
N LEU A 14 29.46 -15.45 -39.42
CA LEU A 14 28.66 -16.44 -40.15
C LEU A 14 28.09 -17.50 -39.20
N THR A 15 28.90 -18.04 -38.29
CA THR A 15 28.45 -18.99 -37.28
C THR A 15 27.38 -18.37 -36.38
N LEU A 16 27.60 -17.16 -35.87
CA LEU A 16 26.61 -16.45 -35.05
C LEU A 16 25.31 -16.20 -35.80
N SER A 17 25.38 -15.83 -37.08
CA SER A 17 24.22 -15.59 -37.93
C SER A 17 23.42 -16.86 -38.18
N PHE A 18 24.12 -17.98 -38.43
CA PHE A 18 23.47 -19.28 -38.60
C PHE A 18 22.86 -19.77 -37.28
N THR A 19 23.56 -19.62 -36.15
CA THR A 19 23.02 -19.94 -34.83
C THR A 19 21.77 -19.12 -34.52
N ALA A 20 21.80 -17.80 -34.77
CA ALA A 20 20.64 -16.93 -34.58
C ALA A 20 19.47 -17.33 -35.49
N LEU A 21 19.73 -17.71 -36.75
CA LEU A 21 18.70 -18.21 -37.66
C LEU A 21 18.11 -19.54 -37.17
N CYS A 22 18.92 -20.46 -36.67
CA CYS A 22 18.44 -21.71 -36.08
C CYS A 22 17.53 -21.44 -34.88
N VAL A 23 17.97 -20.56 -33.95
CA VAL A 23 17.16 -20.15 -32.80
C VAL A 23 15.85 -19.49 -33.23
N PHE A 24 15.90 -18.57 -34.19
CA PHE A 24 14.71 -17.93 -34.75
C PHE A 24 13.73 -18.94 -35.32
N LEU A 25 14.20 -19.88 -36.13
CA LEU A 25 13.37 -20.93 -36.69
C LEU A 25 12.77 -21.78 -35.58
N THR A 26 13.57 -22.23 -34.60
CA THR A 26 13.08 -23.00 -33.45
C THR A 26 11.96 -22.28 -32.69
N GLU A 27 12.14 -21.00 -32.36
CA GLU A 27 11.15 -20.24 -31.59
C GLU A 27 9.88 -19.91 -32.41
N LYS A 28 10.01 -19.67 -33.73
CA LYS A 28 8.88 -19.26 -34.57
C LYS A 28 8.08 -20.42 -35.16
N THR A 29 8.74 -21.52 -35.54
CA THR A 29 8.07 -22.70 -36.13
C THR A 29 7.52 -23.66 -35.09
N ASP A 30 7.80 -23.43 -33.80
CA ASP A 30 7.41 -24.30 -32.69
C ASP A 30 7.82 -25.77 -32.89
N LEU A 31 8.98 -25.98 -33.51
CA LEU A 31 9.48 -27.30 -33.94
C LEU A 31 9.54 -28.34 -32.79
N PHE A 32 9.80 -27.87 -31.57
CA PHE A 32 9.86 -28.71 -30.36
C PHE A 32 8.58 -28.67 -29.52
N ASN A 33 7.48 -28.13 -30.06
CA ASN A 33 6.21 -28.01 -29.37
C ASN A 33 6.33 -27.24 -28.03
N LEU A 34 7.24 -26.27 -27.99
CA LEU A 34 7.52 -25.44 -26.81
C LEU A 34 6.26 -24.66 -26.44
N LYS A 35 5.52 -24.12 -27.41
CA LYS A 35 4.33 -23.30 -27.15
C LYS A 35 3.17 -24.04 -26.49
N ASN A 36 3.25 -25.36 -26.32
CA ASN A 36 2.27 -26.15 -25.58
C ASN A 36 2.72 -26.52 -24.16
N LEU A 37 3.96 -26.18 -23.78
CA LEU A 37 4.47 -26.41 -22.43
C LEU A 37 3.87 -25.36 -21.48
N LYS A 38 3.30 -25.87 -20.39
CA LYS A 38 2.75 -25.07 -19.29
C LYS A 38 3.81 -24.92 -18.22
N ILE A 39 3.91 -23.71 -17.68
CA ILE A 39 4.74 -23.44 -16.50
C ILE A 39 3.83 -23.59 -15.29
N GLU A 40 4.08 -24.63 -14.50
CA GLU A 40 3.41 -24.83 -13.22
C GLU A 40 4.32 -24.31 -12.12
N ALA A 41 3.80 -23.38 -11.32
CA ALA A 41 4.51 -22.82 -10.19
C ALA A 41 3.96 -23.36 -8.87
N THR A 42 4.85 -23.58 -7.92
CA THR A 42 4.56 -23.99 -6.54
C THR A 42 5.18 -23.00 -5.57
N PHE A 43 4.63 -22.92 -4.36
CA PHE A 43 5.13 -22.04 -3.31
C PHE A 43 5.72 -22.87 -2.17
N THR A 44 6.83 -22.39 -1.64
CA THR A 44 7.42 -22.86 -0.39
C THR A 44 7.59 -21.68 0.56
N GLU A 45 7.32 -21.88 1.85
CA GLU A 45 7.54 -20.88 2.89
C GLU A 45 8.58 -21.42 3.87
N GLU A 46 9.66 -20.68 4.04
CA GLU A 46 10.70 -20.97 5.03
C GLU A 46 11.00 -19.72 5.84
N ASN A 47 10.89 -19.80 7.17
CA ASN A 47 11.15 -18.69 8.09
C ASN A 47 10.40 -17.38 7.76
N GLY A 48 9.15 -17.47 7.27
CA GLY A 48 8.34 -16.30 6.89
C GLY A 48 8.70 -15.68 5.53
N SER A 49 9.66 -16.26 4.80
CA SER A 49 9.99 -15.88 3.42
C SER A 49 9.35 -16.87 2.45
N MET A 50 8.54 -16.36 1.53
CA MET A 50 7.90 -17.18 0.50
C MET A 50 8.71 -17.18 -0.79
N THR A 51 8.90 -18.35 -1.37
CA THR A 51 9.54 -18.54 -2.67
C THR A 51 8.58 -19.26 -3.60
N MET A 52 8.36 -18.69 -4.77
CA MET A 52 7.66 -19.34 -5.87
C MET A 52 8.70 -20.02 -6.77
N THR A 53 8.53 -21.31 -7.05
CA THR A 53 9.42 -22.08 -7.93
C THR A 53 8.61 -22.70 -9.05
N TRP A 54 9.21 -22.87 -10.22
CA TRP A 54 8.59 -23.58 -11.33
C TRP A 54 9.56 -24.51 -12.03
N THR A 55 9.02 -25.45 -12.79
CA THR A 55 9.82 -26.36 -13.60
C THR A 55 10.60 -25.57 -14.65
N LYS A 56 11.92 -25.76 -14.68
CA LYS A 56 12.78 -25.11 -15.66
C LYS A 56 12.35 -25.51 -17.08
N TYR A 57 12.12 -24.52 -17.91
CA TYR A 57 11.75 -24.68 -19.30
C TYR A 57 12.87 -25.44 -20.05
N PRO A 58 12.53 -26.42 -20.90
CA PRO A 58 13.51 -27.27 -21.59
C PRO A 58 14.13 -26.56 -22.81
N TYR A 59 14.40 -25.26 -22.69
CA TYR A 59 15.00 -24.42 -23.71
C TYR A 59 15.74 -23.24 -23.03
N PRO A 60 16.88 -22.75 -23.55
CA PRO A 60 17.52 -21.55 -23.03
C PRO A 60 16.58 -20.34 -23.11
N CYS A 61 16.06 -19.93 -21.96
CA CYS A 61 15.12 -18.83 -21.85
C CYS A 61 15.39 -18.02 -20.58
N PHE A 62 14.76 -16.86 -20.51
CA PHE A 62 14.53 -16.13 -19.27
C PHE A 62 13.02 -16.09 -19.01
N TYR A 63 12.64 -15.80 -17.78
CA TYR A 63 11.25 -15.74 -17.37
C TYR A 63 10.86 -14.29 -17.09
N LYS A 64 9.64 -13.94 -17.49
CA LYS A 64 8.93 -12.77 -17.03
C LYS A 64 7.94 -13.20 -15.95
N VAL A 65 8.06 -12.63 -14.75
CA VAL A 65 7.10 -12.80 -13.66
C VAL A 65 6.25 -11.54 -13.61
N ASP A 66 4.99 -11.66 -14.03
CA ASP A 66 4.00 -10.60 -13.92
C ASP A 66 3.20 -10.76 -12.62
N VAL A 67 2.98 -9.65 -11.92
CA VAL A 67 2.19 -9.58 -10.68
C VAL A 67 0.90 -8.84 -10.98
N TYR A 68 -0.23 -9.40 -10.53
CA TYR A 68 -1.56 -8.87 -10.75
C TYR A 68 -2.36 -8.83 -9.47
N SER A 69 -3.30 -7.89 -9.39
CA SER A 69 -4.47 -7.98 -8.51
C SER A 69 -5.69 -8.36 -9.34
N LYS A 70 -6.66 -9.04 -8.72
CA LYS A 70 -7.98 -9.21 -9.35
C LYS A 70 -8.69 -7.86 -9.38
N THR A 71 -9.43 -7.53 -10.44
CA THR A 71 -10.30 -6.34 -10.44
C THR A 71 -11.57 -6.59 -9.64
N THR A 72 -12.34 -5.54 -9.39
CA THR A 72 -13.59 -5.62 -8.61
C THR A 72 -14.74 -6.27 -9.39
N GLY A 73 -14.65 -6.30 -10.72
CA GLY A 73 -15.73 -6.77 -11.59
C GLY A 73 -16.98 -5.88 -11.58
N LYS A 74 -16.89 -4.67 -11.00
CA LYS A 74 -18.03 -3.73 -10.86
C LYS A 74 -18.08 -2.67 -11.97
N VAL A 75 -16.98 -2.47 -12.70
CA VAL A 75 -16.91 -1.50 -13.80
C VAL A 75 -16.92 -2.25 -15.13
N ALA A 76 -17.89 -1.92 -15.99
CA ALA A 76 -18.01 -2.52 -17.31
C ALA A 76 -16.77 -2.18 -18.17
N GLY A 77 -16.23 -3.19 -18.86
CA GLY A 77 -15.03 -3.03 -19.69
C GLY A 77 -13.70 -3.21 -18.94
N SER A 78 -13.71 -3.32 -17.61
CA SER A 78 -12.53 -3.71 -16.84
C SER A 78 -12.16 -5.18 -17.12
N GLY A 79 -10.88 -5.45 -17.34
CA GLY A 79 -10.36 -6.82 -17.41
C GLY A 79 -10.52 -7.54 -16.07
N GLU A 80 -10.34 -8.86 -16.03
CA GLU A 80 -10.43 -9.64 -14.78
C GLU A 80 -9.27 -9.35 -13.82
N TYR A 81 -8.11 -8.98 -14.37
CA TYR A 81 -6.88 -8.71 -13.62
C TYR A 81 -6.33 -7.34 -13.98
N HIS A 82 -5.80 -6.64 -12.99
CA HIS A 82 -5.03 -5.42 -13.15
C HIS A 82 -3.55 -5.73 -12.95
N HIS A 83 -2.71 -5.26 -13.88
CA HIS A 83 -1.27 -5.49 -13.84
C HIS A 83 -0.61 -4.52 -12.89
N LEU A 84 0.12 -5.03 -11.89
CA LEU A 84 0.79 -4.20 -10.89
C LEU A 84 2.26 -3.97 -11.23
N LYS A 85 2.98 -5.04 -11.57
CA LYS A 85 4.39 -4.96 -11.95
C LYS A 85 4.84 -6.16 -12.77
N ASN A 86 6.06 -6.07 -13.30
CA ASN A 86 6.74 -7.21 -13.88
C ASN A 86 8.23 -7.21 -13.56
N GLU A 87 8.80 -8.41 -13.48
CA GLU A 87 10.23 -8.63 -13.29
C GLU A 87 10.74 -9.71 -14.24
N TYR A 88 12.03 -9.64 -14.57
CA TYR A 88 12.71 -10.61 -15.43
C TYR A 88 13.80 -11.35 -14.67
N THR A 89 13.86 -12.67 -14.84
CA THR A 89 14.86 -13.52 -14.17
C THR A 89 15.32 -14.66 -15.07
N PHE A 90 16.59 -15.07 -14.93
CA PHE A 90 17.11 -16.30 -15.55
C PHE A 90 16.88 -17.54 -14.67
N GLU A 91 16.56 -17.32 -13.40
CA GLU A 91 16.30 -18.38 -12.44
C GLU A 91 14.87 -18.91 -12.61
N ASN A 92 14.66 -20.18 -12.24
CA ASN A 92 13.32 -20.79 -12.20
C ASN A 92 12.66 -20.64 -10.80
N SER A 93 13.03 -19.57 -10.11
CA SER A 93 12.50 -19.20 -8.80
C SER A 93 12.33 -17.68 -8.70
N TYR A 94 11.41 -17.27 -7.84
CA TYR A 94 11.07 -15.88 -7.57
C TYR A 94 10.76 -15.72 -6.09
N HIS A 95 11.44 -14.79 -5.43
CA HIS A 95 11.09 -14.41 -4.06
C HIS A 95 9.77 -13.66 -4.09
N VAL A 96 8.77 -14.19 -3.39
CA VAL A 96 7.42 -13.64 -3.39
C VAL A 96 7.36 -12.54 -2.33
N PRO A 97 7.24 -11.26 -2.73
CA PRO A 97 7.15 -10.18 -1.76
C PRO A 97 5.85 -10.30 -0.96
N THR A 98 5.93 -9.89 0.30
CA THR A 98 4.78 -9.74 1.18
C THR A 98 4.01 -8.50 0.74
N THR A 99 2.71 -8.67 0.55
CA THR A 99 1.83 -7.61 0.06
C THR A 99 0.68 -7.43 1.02
N ALA A 100 -0.04 -6.32 0.91
CA ALA A 100 -1.21 -6.04 1.74
C ALA A 100 -2.52 -6.54 1.10
N ILE A 101 -2.49 -6.96 -0.17
CA ILE A 101 -3.66 -7.47 -0.92
C ILE A 101 -3.37 -8.80 -1.61
N PRO A 102 -4.43 -9.61 -1.87
CA PRO A 102 -4.32 -10.83 -2.66
C PRO A 102 -3.73 -10.55 -4.05
N ASN A 103 -2.60 -11.21 -4.33
CA ASN A 103 -1.91 -11.11 -5.61
C ASN A 103 -1.93 -12.44 -6.37
N TYR A 104 -1.81 -12.31 -7.68
CA TYR A 104 -1.76 -13.39 -8.64
C TYR A 104 -0.49 -13.25 -9.48
N TYR A 105 0.19 -14.37 -9.69
CA TYR A 105 1.44 -14.41 -10.45
C TYR A 105 1.24 -15.10 -11.78
N LYS A 106 1.85 -14.56 -12.82
CA LYS A 106 1.96 -15.20 -14.13
C LYS A 106 3.41 -15.31 -14.51
N VAL A 107 3.87 -16.53 -14.78
CA VAL A 107 5.24 -16.79 -15.26
C VAL A 107 5.20 -17.09 -16.75
N THR A 108 5.97 -16.33 -17.53
CA THR A 108 6.07 -16.51 -18.99
C THR A 108 7.51 -16.75 -19.39
N ALA A 109 7.80 -17.82 -20.14
CA ALA A 109 9.13 -18.05 -20.70
C ALA A 109 9.33 -17.24 -21.98
N TYR A 110 10.47 -16.56 -22.08
CA TYR A 110 10.91 -15.78 -23.23
C TYR A 110 12.25 -16.28 -23.76
N GLY A 111 12.28 -16.53 -25.07
CA GLY A 111 13.50 -16.71 -25.84
C GLY A 111 14.00 -15.36 -26.36
N ILE A 112 15.02 -15.39 -27.21
CA ILE A 112 15.60 -14.15 -27.75
C ILE A 112 14.72 -13.52 -28.84
N PHE A 113 13.76 -14.27 -29.41
CA PHE A 113 12.82 -13.79 -30.43
C PHE A 113 11.35 -13.75 -29.97
N GLY A 114 11.08 -13.97 -28.68
CA GLY A 114 9.79 -13.67 -28.06
C GLY A 114 9.28 -14.73 -27.08
N LYS A 115 7.97 -14.68 -26.82
CA LYS A 115 7.26 -15.60 -25.91
C LYS A 115 7.37 -17.05 -26.42
N LEU A 116 7.72 -17.96 -25.51
CA LEU A 116 7.87 -19.39 -25.78
C LEU A 116 6.75 -20.24 -25.18
N SER A 117 6.29 -19.91 -23.96
CA SER A 117 5.32 -20.73 -23.23
C SER A 117 3.88 -20.54 -23.71
N SER A 118 3.04 -21.54 -23.40
CA SER A 118 1.60 -21.57 -23.68
C SER A 118 0.78 -20.53 -22.89
N ASP A 119 -0.55 -20.65 -22.94
CA ASP A 119 -1.51 -19.72 -22.33
C ASP A 119 -1.31 -19.47 -20.83
N GLU A 120 -1.93 -18.37 -20.40
CA GLU A 120 -1.69 -17.68 -19.13
C GLU A 120 -2.31 -18.42 -17.94
N ILE A 121 -1.48 -18.98 -17.06
CA ILE A 121 -1.93 -19.52 -15.78
C ILE A 121 -1.63 -18.49 -14.71
N PHE A 122 -2.69 -17.94 -14.11
CA PHE A 122 -2.59 -17.11 -12.91
C PHE A 122 -2.53 -18.02 -11.69
N VAL A 123 -1.48 -17.85 -10.89
CA VAL A 123 -1.27 -18.61 -9.66
C VAL A 123 -1.52 -17.69 -8.46
N PRO A 124 -2.54 -17.94 -7.62
CA PRO A 124 -2.85 -17.09 -6.48
C PRO A 124 -1.78 -17.22 -5.40
N ASN A 125 -1.50 -16.12 -4.69
CA ASN A 125 -0.66 -16.13 -3.51
C ASN A 125 -1.33 -16.95 -2.38
N PRO A 126 -0.68 -18.00 -1.84
CA PRO A 126 -1.27 -18.87 -0.83
C PRO A 126 -1.46 -18.21 0.54
N ASN A 127 -0.93 -17.01 0.79
CA ASN A 127 -1.17 -16.29 2.04
C ASN A 127 -2.62 -15.80 2.20
N TYR A 128 -3.40 -15.75 1.12
CA TYR A 128 -4.75 -15.21 1.09
C TYR A 128 -5.83 -16.30 0.99
N ASN A 129 -5.69 -17.34 1.80
CA ASN A 129 -6.65 -18.45 1.84
C ASN A 129 -7.94 -18.04 2.58
N ASN A 130 -9.02 -18.78 2.30
CA ASN A 130 -10.28 -18.69 3.04
C ASN A 130 -10.40 -19.85 4.05
N PRO A 131 -10.73 -19.58 5.32
CA PRO A 131 -10.99 -18.27 5.91
C PRO A 131 -9.73 -17.41 6.04
N MET A 132 -9.86 -16.10 5.84
CA MET A 132 -8.77 -15.15 6.05
C MET A 132 -8.29 -15.18 7.50
N ARG A 133 -6.96 -15.12 7.70
CA ARG A 133 -6.34 -15.06 9.02
C ARG A 133 -4.98 -14.37 8.93
N PRO A 134 -4.55 -13.61 9.96
CA PRO A 134 -3.19 -13.08 10.00
C PRO A 134 -2.15 -14.19 10.02
N ILE A 135 -0.97 -13.91 9.45
CA ILE A 135 0.17 -14.83 9.43
C ILE A 135 1.29 -14.23 10.28
N PRO A 136 1.69 -14.87 11.39
CA PRO A 136 2.80 -14.40 12.23
C PRO A 136 4.14 -14.29 11.49
N ILE A 137 4.80 -13.14 11.62
CA ILE A 137 6.13 -12.87 11.08
C ILE A 137 7.21 -13.25 12.10
N TYR A 138 7.09 -12.76 13.34
CA TYR A 138 8.05 -13.08 14.41
C TYR A 138 7.63 -14.34 15.15
N ARG A 139 8.55 -15.31 15.23
CA ARG A 139 8.38 -16.56 15.96
C ARG A 139 9.41 -16.68 17.08
N TYR A 140 8.94 -17.04 18.26
CA TYR A 140 9.76 -17.10 19.48
C TYR A 140 10.10 -18.54 19.86
N THR A 141 11.06 -19.11 19.14
CA THR A 141 11.52 -20.49 19.32
C THR A 141 12.63 -20.59 20.38
N ARG A 142 13.15 -21.80 20.62
CA ARG A 142 14.29 -21.98 21.53
C ARG A 142 15.57 -21.35 21.00
N GLU A 143 15.73 -21.33 19.68
CA GLU A 143 16.89 -20.76 18.98
C GLU A 143 16.81 -19.23 18.93
N ASN A 144 15.59 -18.67 18.94
CA ASN A 144 15.35 -17.24 19.01
C ASN A 144 14.25 -16.90 20.03
N PRO A 145 14.55 -16.93 21.35
CA PRO A 145 13.55 -16.69 22.38
C PRO A 145 13.11 -15.22 22.44
N ALA A 146 11.91 -14.98 22.93
CA ALA A 146 11.38 -13.66 23.22
C ALA A 146 12.08 -13.02 24.42
N SER A 147 12.22 -11.68 24.38
CA SER A 147 12.50 -10.91 25.60
C SER A 147 11.25 -10.84 26.51
N PRO A 148 11.35 -10.31 27.73
CA PRO A 148 10.18 -10.10 28.59
C PRO A 148 9.11 -9.15 28.03
N ILE A 149 9.47 -8.25 27.10
CA ILE A 149 8.53 -7.35 26.42
C ILE A 149 8.80 -7.35 24.91
N PRO A 150 8.48 -8.45 24.21
CA PRO A 150 8.81 -8.62 22.80
C PRO A 150 7.79 -7.94 21.88
N TYR A 151 8.14 -7.80 20.60
CA TYR A 151 7.20 -7.41 19.54
C TYR A 151 6.51 -8.64 18.95
N PHE A 152 5.20 -8.67 18.92
CA PHE A 152 4.45 -9.64 18.12
C PHE A 152 4.08 -8.96 16.81
N VAL A 153 4.41 -9.57 15.67
CA VAL A 153 4.23 -8.97 14.34
C VAL A 153 3.62 -10.00 13.41
N TRP A 154 2.68 -9.57 12.56
CA TRP A 154 1.99 -10.40 11.58
C TRP A 154 1.80 -9.64 10.26
N HIS A 155 1.50 -10.38 9.19
CA HIS A 155 1.04 -9.79 7.95
C HIS A 155 -0.35 -9.18 8.13
N SER A 156 -0.53 -7.97 7.60
CA SER A 156 -1.80 -7.24 7.60
C SER A 156 -2.89 -8.02 6.85
N ILE A 157 -4.12 -7.83 7.30
CA ILE A 157 -5.32 -8.34 6.64
C ILE A 157 -6.01 -7.16 5.92
N PRO A 158 -6.37 -7.32 4.63
CA PRO A 158 -7.14 -6.32 3.91
C PRO A 158 -8.35 -5.81 4.71
N ASP A 159 -8.48 -4.49 4.82
CA ASP A 159 -9.56 -3.78 5.52
C ASP A 159 -9.66 -4.04 7.03
N GLY A 160 -8.62 -4.66 7.61
CA GLY A 160 -8.44 -4.85 9.04
C GLY A 160 -8.17 -3.54 9.78
N VAL A 161 -9.23 -2.92 10.31
CA VAL A 161 -9.15 -1.66 11.07
C VAL A 161 -8.30 -1.80 12.33
N LEU A 162 -8.47 -2.90 13.04
CA LEU A 162 -7.74 -3.18 14.27
C LEU A 162 -7.61 -4.70 14.46
N TYR A 163 -6.78 -5.11 15.40
CA TYR A 163 -6.52 -6.50 15.71
C TYR A 163 -6.88 -6.82 17.15
N GLU A 164 -7.35 -8.06 17.35
CA GLU A 164 -7.44 -8.65 18.68
C GLU A 164 -6.29 -9.61 18.89
N PHE A 165 -5.42 -9.27 19.83
CA PHE A 165 -4.33 -10.12 20.31
C PHE A 165 -4.81 -10.93 21.50
N GLU A 166 -4.55 -12.24 21.51
CA GLU A 166 -4.85 -13.14 22.62
C GLU A 166 -3.58 -13.86 23.08
N LEU A 167 -3.31 -13.81 24.39
CA LEU A 167 -2.26 -14.57 25.06
C LEU A 167 -2.88 -15.78 25.77
N LEU A 168 -2.23 -16.93 25.68
CA LEU A 168 -2.72 -18.19 26.22
C LEU A 168 -1.65 -18.95 27.04
N SER A 169 -2.08 -19.74 28.02
CA SER A 169 -1.24 -20.65 28.83
C SER A 169 -0.98 -22.01 28.17
N GLY A 170 -1.52 -22.23 26.98
CA GLY A 170 -1.49 -23.48 26.23
C GLY A 170 -2.16 -23.31 24.86
N PRO A 171 -2.19 -24.35 24.02
CA PRO A 171 -2.92 -24.31 22.74
C PRO A 171 -4.39 -23.95 22.94
N PRO A 172 -5.04 -23.25 21.99
CA PRO A 172 -6.46 -22.92 22.09
C PRO A 172 -7.33 -24.19 22.04
N ASP A 173 -8.59 -24.06 22.48
CA ASP A 173 -9.58 -25.15 22.40
C ASP A 173 -9.85 -25.58 20.94
N GLU A 174 -9.78 -24.63 20.02
CA GLU A 174 -10.02 -24.80 18.59
C GLU A 174 -9.18 -23.79 17.80
N GLU A 175 -8.61 -24.24 16.68
CA GLU A 175 -7.89 -23.42 15.70
C GLU A 175 -8.84 -22.93 14.60
N ASN A 176 -8.49 -21.85 13.89
CA ASN A 176 -9.32 -21.27 12.83
C ASN A 176 -10.73 -20.87 13.29
N THR A 177 -10.85 -20.36 14.51
CA THR A 177 -12.12 -19.92 15.11
C THR A 177 -12.16 -18.40 15.26
N THR A 178 -13.35 -17.86 15.49
CA THR A 178 -13.59 -16.46 15.87
C THR A 178 -13.89 -16.31 17.37
N THR A 179 -13.63 -17.32 18.18
CA THR A 179 -13.88 -17.26 19.61
C THR A 179 -12.56 -17.34 20.39
N LEU A 180 -12.48 -16.55 21.47
CA LEU A 180 -11.39 -16.64 22.44
C LEU A 180 -11.36 -18.04 23.05
N SER A 181 -10.19 -18.49 23.50
CA SER A 181 -10.10 -19.76 24.21
C SER A 181 -10.88 -19.67 25.53
N LYS A 182 -11.52 -20.76 25.92
CA LYS A 182 -12.17 -20.89 27.22
C LYS A 182 -11.25 -21.52 28.24
N THR A 183 -10.40 -22.46 27.81
CA THR A 183 -9.55 -23.25 28.71
C THR A 183 -8.22 -22.57 29.01
N ASN A 184 -7.55 -22.03 27.99
CA ASN A 184 -6.16 -21.55 28.11
C ASN A 184 -6.02 -20.03 27.99
N HIS A 185 -7.13 -19.28 27.94
CA HIS A 185 -7.08 -17.82 27.84
C HIS A 185 -6.43 -17.19 29.08
N LEU A 186 -5.43 -16.34 28.85
CA LEU A 186 -4.81 -15.51 29.90
C LEU A 186 -5.31 -14.07 29.84
N THR A 187 -5.23 -13.46 28.65
CA THR A 187 -5.69 -12.09 28.42
C THR A 187 -5.85 -11.82 26.92
N SER A 188 -6.59 -10.77 26.58
CA SER A 188 -6.70 -10.26 25.21
C SER A 188 -6.83 -8.75 25.19
N THR A 189 -6.50 -8.15 24.05
CA THR A 189 -6.72 -6.73 23.79
C THR A 189 -7.18 -6.50 22.36
N GLN A 190 -8.16 -5.62 22.19
CA GLN A 190 -8.66 -5.12 20.91
C GLN A 190 -8.19 -3.67 20.66
N GLN A 191 -7.05 -3.29 21.24
CA GLN A 191 -6.48 -1.94 21.10
C GLN A 191 -5.18 -1.99 20.30
N VAL A 192 -5.16 -2.78 19.23
CA VAL A 192 -4.01 -2.93 18.35
C VAL A 192 -4.38 -2.41 16.97
N PHE A 193 -3.91 -1.22 16.61
CA PHE A 193 -4.25 -0.54 15.35
C PHE A 193 -3.18 -0.68 14.25
N THR A 194 -2.13 -1.44 14.55
CA THR A 194 -1.05 -1.80 13.62
C THR A 194 -0.98 -3.31 13.48
N ASN A 195 -0.30 -3.83 12.45
CA ASN A 195 -0.04 -5.27 12.27
C ASN A 195 1.09 -5.80 13.19
N GLY A 196 1.17 -5.25 14.39
CA GLY A 196 2.05 -5.70 15.45
C GLY A 196 1.81 -4.95 16.75
N VAL A 197 2.31 -5.52 17.85
CA VAL A 197 2.20 -4.97 19.20
C VAL A 197 3.41 -5.33 20.04
N GLN A 198 3.94 -4.39 20.82
CA GLN A 198 4.89 -4.71 21.89
C GLN A 198 4.11 -5.04 23.17
N PHE A 199 4.29 -6.24 23.72
CA PHE A 199 3.44 -6.75 24.80
C PHE A 199 4.25 -7.19 26.01
N ASP A 200 3.81 -6.87 27.23
CA ASP A 200 4.51 -7.22 28.47
C ASP A 200 4.18 -8.64 28.95
N LEU A 201 5.15 -9.56 28.83
CA LEU A 201 5.01 -10.95 29.24
C LEU A 201 5.40 -11.19 30.71
N ARG A 202 6.00 -10.21 31.39
CA ARG A 202 6.48 -10.36 32.78
C ARG A 202 5.42 -10.90 33.75
N PRO A 203 4.14 -10.49 33.68
CA PRO A 203 3.10 -11.03 34.55
C PRO A 203 2.81 -12.53 34.35
N TYR A 204 3.27 -13.12 33.26
CA TYR A 204 2.91 -14.48 32.82
C TYR A 204 4.11 -15.44 32.78
N LEU A 205 5.29 -15.04 33.26
CA LEU A 205 6.50 -15.88 33.23
C LEU A 205 6.43 -17.11 34.15
N ASN A 206 5.45 -17.16 35.06
CA ASN A 206 5.17 -18.32 35.89
C ASN A 206 4.40 -19.42 35.14
N GLN A 207 3.86 -19.14 33.95
CA GLN A 207 3.14 -20.12 33.16
C GLN A 207 4.13 -21.14 32.57
N PRO A 208 3.80 -22.45 32.58
CA PRO A 208 4.69 -23.48 32.07
C PRO A 208 4.92 -23.37 30.56
N ARG A 209 3.94 -22.82 29.83
CA ARG A 209 3.97 -22.54 28.40
C ARG A 209 3.16 -21.29 28.12
N LEU A 210 3.55 -20.57 27.08
CA LEU A 210 2.81 -19.42 26.57
C LEU A 210 2.58 -19.62 25.07
N TYR A 211 1.42 -19.18 24.61
CA TYR A 211 1.05 -19.12 23.20
C TYR A 211 0.43 -17.76 22.91
N TRP A 212 0.45 -17.34 21.65
CA TRP A 212 -0.31 -16.19 21.20
C TRP A 212 -0.99 -16.46 19.86
N ARG A 213 -2.07 -15.73 19.62
CA ARG A 213 -2.73 -15.66 18.31
C ARG A 213 -3.37 -14.30 18.13
N VAL A 214 -3.72 -13.97 16.89
CA VAL A 214 -4.27 -12.66 16.54
C VAL A 214 -5.31 -12.78 15.43
N ARG A 215 -6.31 -11.89 15.43
CA ARG A 215 -7.28 -11.76 14.33
C ARG A 215 -7.54 -10.30 13.97
N ALA A 216 -7.95 -10.07 12.72
CA ALA A 216 -8.38 -8.75 12.26
C ALA A 216 -9.86 -8.51 12.57
N LEU A 217 -10.18 -7.28 12.94
CA LEU A 217 -11.50 -6.78 13.26
C LEU A 217 -11.82 -5.54 12.41
N ASN A 218 -13.10 -5.36 12.07
CA ASN A 218 -13.58 -4.15 11.40
C ASN A 218 -13.82 -3.00 12.41
N LEU A 219 -14.29 -1.85 11.93
CA LEU A 219 -14.59 -0.67 12.76
C LEU A 219 -15.60 -0.92 13.89
N ARG A 220 -16.48 -1.92 13.74
CA ARG A 220 -17.48 -2.34 14.74
C ARG A 220 -16.94 -3.40 15.69
N LYS A 221 -15.65 -3.74 15.59
CA LYS A 221 -14.98 -4.81 16.33
C LYS A 221 -15.50 -6.20 16.00
N GLU A 222 -16.09 -6.35 14.82
CA GLU A 222 -16.55 -7.65 14.31
C GLU A 222 -15.40 -8.33 13.56
N PRO A 223 -15.25 -9.66 13.65
CA PRO A 223 -14.16 -10.37 12.98
C PRO A 223 -14.28 -10.31 11.46
N ILE A 224 -13.20 -9.90 10.78
CA ILE A 224 -13.07 -9.99 9.31
C ILE A 224 -12.66 -11.41 8.90
N GLY A 225 -11.93 -12.09 9.79
CA GLY A 225 -11.44 -13.44 9.60
C GLY A 225 -11.34 -14.19 10.93
N VAL A 226 -10.63 -15.30 10.90
CA VAL A 226 -10.39 -16.14 12.08
C VAL A 226 -9.06 -15.77 12.75
N PHE A 227 -8.83 -16.29 13.96
CA PHE A 227 -7.52 -16.20 14.57
C PHE A 227 -6.45 -16.89 13.71
N SER A 228 -5.25 -16.31 13.71
CA SER A 228 -4.03 -16.99 13.26
C SER A 228 -3.88 -18.33 13.98
N THR A 229 -3.13 -19.25 13.39
CA THR A 229 -2.65 -20.43 14.12
C THR A 229 -1.94 -19.96 15.39
N ALA A 230 -2.21 -20.61 16.53
CA ALA A 230 -1.56 -20.23 17.77
C ALA A 230 -0.07 -20.61 17.77
N GLU A 231 0.78 -19.63 18.02
CA GLU A 231 2.23 -19.79 18.02
C GLU A 231 2.76 -19.89 19.45
N PRO A 232 3.61 -20.90 19.78
CA PRO A 232 4.24 -21.01 21.08
C PRO A 232 5.26 -19.87 21.29
N ILE A 233 5.45 -19.49 22.56
CA ILE A 233 6.41 -18.47 22.98
C ILE A 233 7.40 -19.09 23.94
N VAL A 234 8.68 -19.11 23.55
CA VAL A 234 9.80 -19.33 24.47
C VAL A 234 10.30 -17.97 24.94
N VAL A 235 10.30 -17.71 26.24
CA VAL A 235 10.78 -16.44 26.82
C VAL A 235 12.12 -16.66 27.51
N ASP A 236 13.08 -15.80 27.22
CA ASP A 236 14.32 -15.67 27.98
C ASP A 236 14.27 -14.38 28.80
N SER A 237 14.20 -14.53 30.13
CA SER A 237 14.12 -13.39 31.04
C SER A 237 15.38 -12.53 31.10
N ALA A 238 16.51 -13.05 30.61
CA ALA A 238 17.78 -12.32 30.55
C ALA A 238 17.95 -11.54 29.24
N LYS A 239 17.11 -11.77 28.22
CA LYS A 239 17.21 -11.09 26.93
C LYS A 239 16.81 -9.63 27.06
N THR A 240 17.57 -8.77 26.39
CA THR A 240 17.32 -7.32 26.39
C THR A 240 15.95 -7.01 25.79
N ILE A 241 15.23 -6.09 26.42
CA ILE A 241 13.94 -5.61 25.94
C ILE A 241 14.20 -4.67 24.75
N PRO A 242 13.54 -4.87 23.58
CA PRO A 242 13.56 -3.92 22.49
C PRO A 242 13.14 -2.53 22.96
N ASN A 243 14.03 -1.56 22.84
CA ASN A 243 13.87 -0.20 23.34
C ASN A 243 13.81 0.84 22.22
N LYS A 244 13.39 0.44 21.02
CA LYS A 244 13.19 1.32 19.87
C LYS A 244 11.84 1.03 19.21
N PRO A 245 11.16 2.04 18.63
CA PRO A 245 9.98 1.81 17.80
C PRO A 245 10.34 0.92 16.60
N LEU A 246 9.40 0.10 16.16
CA LEU A 246 9.61 -0.80 15.03
C LEU A 246 8.93 -0.21 13.79
N LEU A 247 9.71 0.13 12.77
CA LEU A 247 9.16 0.66 11.52
C LEU A 247 8.25 -0.38 10.85
N ASN A 248 7.16 0.08 10.25
CA ASN A 248 6.10 -0.82 9.79
C ASN A 248 6.11 -1.05 8.28
N ASN A 249 7.21 -1.60 7.75
CA ASN A 249 7.42 -1.86 6.33
C ASN A 249 7.32 -3.37 5.98
N PHE A 250 6.54 -4.13 6.74
CA PHE A 250 6.41 -5.58 6.58
C PHE A 250 5.59 -6.01 5.36
N ASP A 251 4.62 -5.19 4.94
CA ASP A 251 3.79 -5.42 3.77
C ASP A 251 3.87 -4.18 2.88
N VAL A 252 4.32 -4.36 1.63
CA VAL A 252 4.51 -3.25 0.70
C VAL A 252 3.93 -3.62 -0.66
N MET A 253 3.16 -2.70 -1.24
CA MET A 253 2.66 -2.89 -2.60
C MET A 253 3.81 -2.90 -3.62
N PRO A 254 3.70 -3.70 -4.69
CA PRO A 254 4.60 -3.60 -5.83
C PRO A 254 4.71 -2.18 -6.38
N ASP A 255 5.89 -1.81 -6.89
CA ASP A 255 6.17 -0.52 -7.53
C ASP A 255 5.74 0.70 -6.71
N PHE A 256 5.93 0.63 -5.39
CA PHE A 256 5.64 1.72 -4.45
C PHE A 256 6.19 3.06 -4.96
N GLN A 257 5.30 4.06 -5.03
CA GLN A 257 5.65 5.44 -5.35
C GLN A 257 5.22 6.34 -4.21
N GLN A 258 6.19 7.00 -3.59
CA GLN A 258 5.95 7.90 -2.48
C GLN A 258 5.05 9.09 -2.91
N PRO A 259 3.89 9.32 -2.26
CA PRO A 259 3.17 10.58 -2.41
C PRO A 259 4.04 11.77 -2.01
N ILE A 260 3.90 12.91 -2.68
CA ILE A 260 4.76 14.06 -2.38
C ILE A 260 4.58 14.57 -0.96
N TYR A 261 3.47 14.24 -0.29
CA TYR A 261 3.30 14.42 1.14
C TYR A 261 3.53 13.06 1.82
N PRO A 262 4.71 12.79 2.41
CA PRO A 262 4.94 11.52 3.05
C PRO A 262 4.17 11.35 4.34
N VAL A 263 3.91 10.09 4.67
CA VAL A 263 3.41 9.70 5.98
C VAL A 263 4.30 8.58 6.50
N TYR A 264 4.77 8.75 7.72
CA TYR A 264 5.68 7.83 8.39
C TYR A 264 4.88 7.00 9.39
N HIS A 265 5.10 5.68 9.46
CA HIS A 265 4.34 4.81 10.36
C HIS A 265 5.21 3.73 11.02
N TRP A 266 4.88 3.38 12.25
CA TRP A 266 5.64 2.43 13.07
C TRP A 266 4.70 1.65 13.99
N ILE A 267 5.17 0.53 14.53
CA ILE A 267 4.56 -0.19 15.63
C ILE A 267 5.02 0.47 16.93
N PRO A 268 4.09 0.97 17.77
CA PRO A 268 4.41 1.64 19.03
C PRO A 268 5.17 0.76 20.04
N MET A 269 5.99 1.41 20.85
CA MET A 269 6.60 0.80 22.02
C MET A 269 5.61 0.69 23.18
N PHE A 270 5.75 -0.35 23.99
CA PHE A 270 4.92 -0.58 25.17
C PHE A 270 5.02 0.60 26.15
N GLY A 271 3.88 1.23 26.42
CA GLY A 271 3.75 2.34 27.37
C GLY A 271 4.20 3.71 26.84
N ALA A 272 4.65 3.82 25.58
CA ALA A 272 5.03 5.09 24.97
C ALA A 272 3.87 5.70 24.17
N ILE A 273 3.58 6.98 24.41
CA ILE A 273 2.43 7.70 23.83
C ILE A 273 2.85 8.75 22.81
N ASN A 274 4.02 9.39 23.00
CA ASN A 274 4.49 10.45 22.12
C ASN A 274 5.71 9.99 21.33
N TYR A 275 5.80 10.41 20.08
CA TYR A 275 6.87 10.01 19.17
C TYR A 275 7.38 11.22 18.41
N GLU A 276 8.70 11.34 18.26
CA GLU A 276 9.33 12.30 17.37
C GLU A 276 9.83 11.58 16.12
N VAL A 277 9.34 12.01 14.97
CA VAL A 277 9.87 11.62 13.66
C VAL A 277 10.83 12.69 13.19
N GLU A 278 11.97 12.27 12.63
CA GLU A 278 12.87 13.15 11.90
C GLU A 278 13.14 12.64 10.49
N LEU A 279 13.34 13.59 9.58
CA LEU A 279 13.67 13.38 8.18
C LEU A 279 15.00 14.06 7.86
N MET A 280 15.84 13.39 7.08
CA MET A 280 17.17 13.83 6.69
C MET A 280 17.35 13.62 5.18
N ALA A 281 18.18 14.46 4.55
CA ALA A 281 18.61 14.32 3.16
C ALA A 281 19.90 13.50 3.01
N GLU A 282 20.54 13.17 4.14
CA GLU A 282 21.75 12.35 4.24
C GLU A 282 21.51 11.27 5.31
N PRO A 283 22.21 10.12 5.25
CA PRO A 283 22.14 9.11 6.31
C PRO A 283 22.48 9.70 7.68
N PRO A 284 21.88 9.19 8.78
CA PRO A 284 22.29 9.60 10.11
C PRO A 284 23.75 9.20 10.38
N LEU A 285 24.45 10.01 11.18
CA LEU A 285 25.84 9.73 11.56
C LEU A 285 25.97 8.48 12.45
N GLU A 286 24.93 8.18 13.22
CA GLU A 286 24.88 7.05 14.14
C GLU A 286 23.45 6.49 14.19
N GLU A 287 23.33 5.18 13.98
CA GLU A 287 22.07 4.44 14.09
C GLU A 287 21.68 4.22 15.56
N ASN A 288 20.37 4.13 15.81
CA ASN A 288 19.79 3.82 17.12
C ASN A 288 20.37 4.67 18.28
N ASN A 289 20.68 5.94 18.04
CA ASN A 289 21.12 6.87 19.07
C ASN A 289 19.93 7.57 19.78
N THR A 290 20.23 8.47 20.71
CA THR A 290 19.22 9.17 21.52
C THR A 290 19.07 10.64 21.17
N ALA A 291 19.97 11.21 20.38
CA ALA A 291 20.02 12.64 20.08
C ALA A 291 19.52 12.92 18.66
N PRO A 292 18.71 13.98 18.44
CA PRO A 292 18.30 14.39 17.10
C PRO A 292 19.48 14.64 16.19
N THR A 293 19.30 14.36 14.90
CA THR A 293 20.32 14.65 13.90
C THR A 293 20.48 16.17 13.76
N PRO A 294 21.70 16.74 13.92
CA PRO A 294 21.91 18.19 13.86
C PRO A 294 21.47 18.85 12.55
N HIS A 295 21.54 18.09 11.43
CA HIS A 295 21.20 18.54 10.09
C HIS A 295 19.88 17.93 9.56
N ARG A 296 18.97 17.53 10.46
CA ARG A 296 17.65 17.05 10.05
C ARG A 296 16.93 18.12 9.21
N ALA A 297 16.38 17.70 8.08
CA ALA A 297 15.63 18.56 7.17
C ALA A 297 14.25 18.92 7.76
N TRP A 298 13.68 18.04 8.58
CA TRP A 298 12.38 18.22 9.21
C TRP A 298 12.23 17.30 10.41
N ALA A 299 11.39 17.69 11.37
CA ALA A 299 10.96 16.83 12.45
C ALA A 299 9.61 17.25 12.99
N LYS A 300 8.87 16.30 13.56
CA LYS A 300 7.57 16.54 14.19
C LYS A 300 7.34 15.56 15.33
N VAL A 301 6.77 16.07 16.42
CA VAL A 301 6.28 15.25 17.53
C VAL A 301 4.79 15.01 17.33
N VAL A 302 4.37 13.75 17.39
CA VAL A 302 2.97 13.35 17.41
C VAL A 302 2.62 12.70 18.74
N ASN A 303 1.37 12.85 19.16
CA ASN A 303 0.84 12.33 20.41
C ASN A 303 -0.24 11.30 20.10
N ASP A 304 -0.25 10.18 20.85
CA ASP A 304 -1.23 9.11 20.75
C ASP A 304 -1.48 8.64 19.31
N SER A 305 -0.37 8.47 18.57
CA SER A 305 -0.38 8.10 17.16
C SER A 305 0.76 7.15 16.85
N PHE A 306 0.53 6.29 15.87
CA PHE A 306 1.50 5.37 15.26
C PHE A 306 1.86 5.81 13.84
N SER A 307 1.40 7.00 13.42
CA SER A 307 1.77 7.62 12.16
C SER A 307 2.02 9.13 12.31
N CYS A 308 2.83 9.68 11.40
CA CYS A 308 3.17 11.08 11.36
C CYS A 308 3.06 11.61 9.93
N TYR A 309 2.14 12.54 9.73
CA TYR A 309 1.92 13.21 8.44
C TYR A 309 2.90 14.37 8.30
N ASP A 310 3.66 14.35 7.21
CA ASP A 310 4.49 15.47 6.82
C ASP A 310 3.61 16.66 6.38
N GLU A 311 3.95 17.84 6.88
CA GLU A 311 3.20 19.07 6.57
C GLU A 311 3.70 19.73 5.29
N TYR A 312 4.86 19.28 4.79
CA TYR A 312 5.51 19.84 3.63
C TYR A 312 5.62 18.82 2.50
N PRO A 313 5.41 19.26 1.25
CA PRO A 313 5.65 18.41 0.10
C PRO A 313 7.16 18.18 -0.10
N ARG A 314 7.56 16.93 -0.34
CA ARG A 314 8.92 16.50 -0.70
C ARG A 314 9.02 16.41 -2.22
N MET A 315 9.25 17.54 -2.88
CA MET A 315 9.33 17.61 -4.36
C MET A 315 10.74 17.44 -4.91
N TYR A 316 11.78 17.58 -4.07
CA TYR A 316 13.15 17.52 -4.55
C TYR A 316 13.58 16.07 -4.72
N ALA A 317 14.10 15.79 -5.91
CA ALA A 317 14.62 14.49 -6.27
C ALA A 317 15.73 14.06 -5.31
N GLY A 318 15.77 12.77 -4.99
CA GLY A 318 16.81 12.19 -4.15
C GLY A 318 16.27 11.24 -3.10
N LYS A 319 17.21 10.60 -2.43
CA LYS A 319 16.95 9.66 -1.35
C LYS A 319 16.82 10.41 -0.03
N TYR A 320 15.73 10.17 0.67
CA TYR A 320 15.47 10.69 2.00
C TYR A 320 15.59 9.57 3.02
N TYR A 321 15.98 9.95 4.23
CA TYR A 321 16.19 9.06 5.36
C TYR A 321 15.30 9.51 6.51
N TRP A 322 14.57 8.59 7.12
CA TRP A 322 13.71 8.93 8.25
C TRP A 322 13.80 7.89 9.35
N ARG A 323 13.56 8.33 10.57
CA ARG A 323 13.54 7.48 11.76
C ARG A 323 12.66 8.11 12.83
N VAL A 324 12.24 7.29 13.80
CA VAL A 324 11.32 7.69 14.87
C VAL A 324 11.80 7.23 16.23
N ARG A 325 11.60 8.04 17.26
CA ARG A 325 11.85 7.68 18.66
C ARG A 325 10.64 7.96 19.52
N ALA A 326 10.46 7.20 20.59
CA ALA A 326 9.52 7.55 21.64
C ALA A 326 10.10 8.70 22.50
N VAL A 327 9.25 9.64 22.93
CA VAL A 327 9.63 10.74 23.82
C VAL A 327 8.62 10.88 24.97
N ASN A 328 9.10 11.32 26.12
CA ASN A 328 8.23 11.62 27.26
C ASN A 328 7.63 13.04 27.14
N ALA A 329 6.80 13.43 28.12
CA ALA A 329 6.16 14.76 28.12
C ALA A 329 7.13 15.95 28.21
N LYS A 330 8.39 15.72 28.62
CA LYS A 330 9.47 16.73 28.63
C LYS A 330 10.28 16.76 27.34
N GLY A 331 9.98 15.89 26.37
CA GLY A 331 10.75 15.72 25.14
C GLY A 331 12.03 14.89 25.30
N GLU A 332 12.23 14.23 26.45
CA GLU A 332 13.36 13.33 26.66
C GLU A 332 13.05 11.96 26.01
N THR A 333 14.04 11.32 25.39
CA THR A 333 13.84 10.05 24.71
C THR A 333 13.46 8.93 25.67
N ILE A 334 12.58 8.03 25.22
CA ILE A 334 12.27 6.76 25.85
C ILE A 334 12.94 5.69 24.98
N GLY A 335 14.11 5.21 25.41
CA GLY A 335 14.93 4.32 24.57
C GLY A 335 15.66 5.10 23.48
N VAL A 336 15.72 4.53 22.27
CA VAL A 336 16.52 5.06 21.15
C VAL A 336 15.69 5.23 19.88
N TYR A 337 16.24 5.91 18.86
CA TYR A 337 15.64 5.93 17.53
C TYR A 337 15.51 4.51 16.97
N SER A 338 14.45 4.31 16.17
CA SER A 338 14.27 3.16 15.30
C SER A 338 15.48 2.95 14.39
N ASP A 339 15.49 1.84 13.67
CA ASP A 339 16.32 1.78 12.46
C ASP A 339 15.90 2.89 11.48
N THR A 340 16.83 3.28 10.62
CA THR A 340 16.54 4.26 9.58
C THR A 340 15.91 3.58 8.38
N ASP A 341 14.80 4.12 7.91
CA ASP A 341 14.17 3.74 6.65
C ASP A 341 14.30 4.86 5.63
N THR A 342 14.08 4.52 4.36
CA THR A 342 14.36 5.42 3.24
C THR A 342 13.29 5.36 2.18
N PHE A 343 13.02 6.50 1.56
CA PHE A 343 12.23 6.59 0.34
C PHE A 343 12.97 7.48 -0.67
N GLU A 344 12.61 7.34 -1.94
CA GLU A 344 13.23 8.10 -3.03
C GLU A 344 12.17 8.91 -3.75
N MET A 345 12.44 10.21 -3.93
CA MET A 345 11.65 11.07 -4.80
C MET A 345 12.28 11.08 -6.20
N PRO A 346 11.52 10.74 -7.25
CA PRO A 346 12.06 10.67 -8.60
C PRO A 346 12.44 12.07 -9.11
N ALA A 347 13.39 12.12 -10.03
CA ALA A 347 13.73 13.34 -10.72
C ALA A 347 12.61 13.73 -11.69
N HIS A 348 11.89 14.82 -11.41
CA HIS A 348 10.85 15.37 -12.29
C HIS A 348 11.47 16.19 -13.44
N LEU A 349 12.44 15.61 -14.17
CA LEU A 349 13.17 16.26 -15.26
C LEU A 349 12.30 16.55 -16.49
N THR A 350 11.17 15.85 -16.60
CA THR A 350 10.17 16.03 -17.65
C THR A 350 8.77 16.15 -17.04
N ARG A 351 7.91 16.88 -17.74
CA ARG A 351 6.49 17.02 -17.43
C ARG A 351 5.83 15.63 -17.40
N PRO A 352 5.32 15.14 -16.25
CA PRO A 352 4.74 13.81 -16.12
C PRO A 352 3.39 13.71 -16.84
N PHE A 353 3.03 12.51 -17.30
CA PHE A 353 1.77 12.28 -18.02
C PHE A 353 0.53 12.65 -17.18
N ALA A 354 0.50 12.20 -15.93
CA ALA A 354 -0.61 12.47 -15.03
C ALA A 354 -0.14 12.80 -13.60
N ALA A 355 -0.98 13.54 -12.88
CA ALA A 355 -0.92 13.63 -11.43
C ALA A 355 -2.33 13.64 -10.84
N ALA A 356 -2.45 13.16 -9.61
CA ALA A 356 -3.66 13.11 -8.81
C ALA A 356 -3.59 14.21 -7.73
N PHE A 357 -4.56 15.11 -7.72
CA PHE A 357 -4.59 16.27 -6.82
C PHE A 357 -5.88 16.30 -6.02
N GLY A 358 -5.77 16.42 -4.70
CA GLY A 358 -6.95 16.33 -3.87
C GLY A 358 -6.73 16.36 -2.37
N ASP A 359 -7.79 15.97 -1.67
CA ASP A 359 -7.81 15.83 -0.21
C ASP A 359 -7.34 14.42 0.24
N SER A 360 -7.82 13.95 1.39
CA SER A 360 -7.45 12.64 1.94
C SER A 360 -7.85 11.47 1.05
N ILE A 361 -8.92 11.58 0.24
CA ILE A 361 -9.29 10.50 -0.69
C ILE A 361 -8.19 10.31 -1.74
N THR A 362 -7.57 11.39 -2.21
CA THR A 362 -6.45 11.34 -3.14
C THR A 362 -5.14 11.00 -2.45
N HIS A 363 -4.88 11.57 -1.28
CA HIS A 363 -3.64 11.31 -0.54
C HIS A 363 -3.46 9.81 -0.27
N GLY A 364 -4.55 9.13 0.04
CA GLY A 364 -4.59 7.71 0.31
C GLY A 364 -4.85 7.43 1.79
N GLY A 365 -4.66 6.18 2.18
CA GLY A 365 -5.13 5.68 3.46
C GLY A 365 -6.62 5.33 3.43
N GLY A 366 -7.05 4.60 4.46
CA GLY A 366 -8.37 4.00 4.53
C GLY A 366 -8.47 3.06 5.73
N ALA A 367 -9.65 2.46 5.90
CA ALA A 367 -10.02 1.58 7.00
C ALA A 367 -9.62 2.15 8.38
N VAL A 368 -9.65 3.47 8.52
CA VAL A 368 -9.28 4.29 9.69
C VAL A 368 -7.80 4.22 10.11
N SER A 369 -7.17 3.05 10.04
CA SER A 369 -5.84 2.79 10.61
C SER A 369 -4.72 2.78 9.57
N PHE A 370 -5.04 2.80 8.27
CA PHE A 370 -4.03 2.80 7.21
C PHE A 370 -3.77 4.21 6.72
N SER A 371 -2.49 4.52 6.58
CA SER A 371 -2.00 5.83 6.17
C SER A 371 -1.73 5.88 4.67
N PRO A 372 -1.52 7.05 4.07
CA PRO A 372 -1.02 7.19 2.70
C PRO A 372 0.26 6.40 2.35
N SER A 373 1.03 5.91 3.33
CA SER A 373 2.14 4.97 3.08
C SER A 373 1.68 3.56 2.68
N SER A 374 0.42 3.21 2.98
CA SER A 374 -0.23 1.96 2.59
C SER A 374 -0.85 2.12 1.20
N MET A 375 -0.05 1.85 0.16
CA MET A 375 -0.40 2.14 -1.23
C MET A 375 -1.58 1.33 -1.78
N GLU A 376 -1.96 0.22 -1.14
CA GLU A 376 -3.21 -0.49 -1.42
C GLU A 376 -4.46 0.37 -1.14
N TYR A 377 -4.30 1.40 -0.31
CA TYR A 377 -5.29 2.45 -0.08
C TYR A 377 -5.03 3.71 -0.92
N SER A 378 -4.39 3.58 -2.08
CA SER A 378 -4.27 4.65 -3.07
C SER A 378 -4.81 4.22 -4.42
N TYR A 379 -5.72 4.99 -5.01
CA TYR A 379 -6.26 4.67 -6.34
C TYR A 379 -5.19 4.82 -7.44
N THR A 380 -4.13 5.61 -7.20
CA THR A 380 -3.03 5.74 -8.18
C THR A 380 -2.26 4.44 -8.38
N THR A 381 -2.31 3.53 -7.41
CA THR A 381 -1.71 2.18 -7.48
C THR A 381 -2.34 1.30 -8.54
N TYR A 382 -3.61 1.58 -8.88
CA TYR A 382 -4.41 0.74 -9.78
C TYR A 382 -4.67 1.41 -11.14
N LEU A 383 -3.95 2.49 -11.46
CA LEU A 383 -4.04 3.16 -12.76
C LEU A 383 -3.18 2.43 -13.79
N ASP A 384 -3.66 2.36 -15.04
CA ASP A 384 -2.91 1.78 -16.16
C ASP A 384 -1.71 2.63 -16.62
N PHE A 385 -1.46 3.76 -15.96
CA PHE A 385 -0.43 4.73 -16.29
C PHE A 385 0.14 5.38 -15.02
N PRO A 386 1.41 5.82 -15.03
CA PRO A 386 2.01 6.44 -13.87
C PRO A 386 1.35 7.79 -13.56
N ALA A 387 1.06 8.04 -12.29
CA ALA A 387 0.52 9.30 -11.80
C ALA A 387 1.18 9.70 -10.48
N ILE A 388 1.66 10.94 -10.39
CA ILE A 388 2.18 11.49 -9.14
C ILE A 388 1.02 11.77 -8.19
N ASN A 389 1.10 11.30 -6.95
CA ASN A 389 0.13 11.61 -5.92
C ASN A 389 0.48 12.92 -5.20
N ILE A 390 -0.36 13.94 -5.41
CA ILE A 390 -0.31 15.29 -4.83
C ILE A 390 -1.50 15.52 -3.88
N GLY A 391 -2.09 14.45 -3.35
CA GLY A 391 -3.12 14.54 -2.32
C GLY A 391 -2.55 14.99 -0.98
N ARG A 392 -3.37 15.68 -0.18
CA ARG A 392 -3.02 16.05 1.19
C ARG A 392 -4.21 15.87 2.13
N SER A 393 -4.03 15.04 3.14
CA SER A 393 -5.10 14.71 4.09
C SER A 393 -5.56 15.94 4.87
N GLY A 394 -6.87 16.07 5.06
CA GLY A 394 -7.50 17.17 5.79
C GLY A 394 -7.81 18.41 4.94
N ASP A 395 -7.37 18.46 3.68
CA ASP A 395 -7.64 19.62 2.83
C ASP A 395 -9.13 19.82 2.53
N THR A 396 -9.54 21.08 2.62
CA THR A 396 -10.77 21.57 1.99
C THR A 396 -10.48 22.00 0.55
N SER A 397 -11.53 22.25 -0.25
CA SER A 397 -11.38 22.79 -1.61
C SER A 397 -10.57 24.09 -1.65
N ARG A 398 -10.73 24.95 -0.64
CA ARG A 398 -9.98 26.20 -0.49
C ARG A 398 -8.49 25.94 -0.26
N MET A 399 -8.15 25.03 0.65
CA MET A 399 -6.77 24.67 0.94
C MET A 399 -6.07 24.06 -0.30
N SER A 400 -6.79 23.23 -1.07
CA SER A 400 -6.30 22.74 -2.36
C SER A 400 -6.04 23.90 -3.34
N LEU A 401 -6.98 24.84 -3.48
CA LEU A 401 -6.78 26.02 -4.35
C LEU A 401 -5.55 26.85 -3.93
N ASP A 402 -5.38 27.06 -2.63
CA ASP A 402 -4.31 27.89 -2.06
C ASP A 402 -2.93 27.27 -2.30
N ARG A 403 -2.79 25.94 -2.21
CA ARG A 403 -1.52 25.24 -2.45
C ARG A 403 -1.24 24.90 -3.92
N PHE A 404 -2.17 25.17 -4.84
CA PHE A 404 -2.02 24.78 -6.25
C PHE A 404 -0.72 25.29 -6.88
N ASP A 405 -0.38 26.57 -6.65
CA ASP A 405 0.80 27.19 -7.28
C ASP A 405 2.10 26.63 -6.73
N GLN A 406 2.08 26.18 -5.46
CA GLN A 406 3.23 25.54 -4.83
C GLN A 406 3.37 24.10 -5.32
N ASP A 407 2.28 23.33 -5.36
CA ASP A 407 2.35 21.87 -5.47
C ASP A 407 2.17 21.35 -6.90
N VAL A 408 1.43 22.07 -7.76
CA VAL A 408 1.07 21.60 -9.10
C VAL A 408 1.90 22.30 -10.17
N VAL A 409 2.07 23.62 -10.08
CA VAL A 409 2.77 24.39 -11.12
C VAL A 409 4.22 23.96 -11.33
N PRO A 410 5.03 23.63 -10.29
CA PRO A 410 6.39 23.14 -10.49
C PRO A 410 6.45 21.76 -11.15
N ILE A 411 5.50 20.88 -10.84
CA ILE A 411 5.40 19.53 -11.43
C ILE A 411 4.88 19.62 -12.88
N LYS A 412 3.95 20.54 -13.11
CA LYS A 412 3.32 20.84 -14.40
C LYS A 412 2.87 19.57 -15.15
N PRO A 413 2.04 18.68 -14.59
CA PRO A 413 1.63 17.45 -15.28
C PRO A 413 0.86 17.74 -16.58
N ILE A 414 0.87 16.81 -17.55
CA ILE A 414 0.05 16.94 -18.78
C ILE A 414 -1.43 16.94 -18.41
N ASN A 415 -1.83 15.99 -17.58
CA ASN A 415 -3.18 15.79 -17.08
C ASN A 415 -3.22 15.87 -15.55
N LEU A 416 -4.13 16.67 -14.99
CA LEU A 416 -4.34 16.76 -13.54
C LEU A 416 -5.73 16.22 -13.21
N MET A 417 -5.79 15.05 -12.56
CA MET A 417 -7.02 14.52 -11.99
C MET A 417 -7.30 15.24 -10.67
N ILE A 418 -8.47 15.88 -10.55
CA ILE A 418 -8.81 16.76 -9.43
C ILE A 418 -9.98 16.14 -8.65
N LEU A 419 -9.71 15.74 -7.41
CA LEU A 419 -10.71 15.23 -6.46
C LEU A 419 -10.54 15.92 -5.10
N THR A 420 -11.24 17.03 -4.91
CA THR A 420 -11.22 17.77 -3.64
C THR A 420 -12.59 18.34 -3.31
N GLY A 421 -12.95 18.31 -2.03
CA GLY A 421 -14.21 18.87 -1.54
C GLY A 421 -14.95 17.94 -0.58
N SER A 422 -14.48 16.71 -0.37
CA SER A 422 -15.10 15.75 0.53
C SER A 422 -15.10 16.24 1.98
N ASN A 423 -14.03 16.91 2.42
CA ASN A 423 -13.99 17.57 3.73
C ASN A 423 -14.98 18.75 3.83
N CYS A 424 -15.29 19.42 2.72
CA CYS A 424 -16.29 20.50 2.68
C CYS A 424 -17.72 19.96 2.85
N LEU A 425 -17.99 18.72 2.42
CA LEU A 425 -19.28 18.06 2.65
C LEU A 425 -19.57 17.85 4.13
N ARG A 426 -18.54 17.74 4.97
CA ARG A 426 -18.69 17.55 6.42
C ARG A 426 -18.89 18.84 7.20
N ASN A 427 -18.51 19.99 6.61
CA ASN A 427 -18.51 21.27 7.30
C ASN A 427 -19.76 22.11 6.95
N PRO A 428 -20.68 22.38 7.89
CA PRO A 428 -21.90 23.15 7.64
C PRO A 428 -21.66 24.62 7.29
N TYR A 429 -20.46 25.15 7.53
CA TYR A 429 -20.11 26.54 7.23
C TYR A 429 -19.54 26.75 5.83
N ILE A 430 -19.25 25.66 5.09
CA ILE A 430 -18.73 25.74 3.72
C ILE A 430 -19.88 25.43 2.76
N THR A 431 -20.30 26.41 1.95
CA THR A 431 -21.42 26.23 1.01
C THR A 431 -21.00 25.55 -0.29
N ALA A 432 -21.96 25.02 -1.06
CA ALA A 432 -21.68 24.44 -2.37
C ALA A 432 -21.06 25.48 -3.32
N GLU A 433 -21.55 26.72 -3.29
CA GLU A 433 -21.08 27.83 -4.13
C GLU A 433 -19.61 28.17 -3.84
N THR A 434 -19.21 28.10 -2.56
CA THR A 434 -17.82 28.31 -2.17
C THR A 434 -16.92 27.22 -2.76
N VAL A 435 -17.32 25.95 -2.63
CA VAL A 435 -16.57 24.82 -3.21
C VAL A 435 -16.50 24.94 -4.74
N ILE A 436 -17.61 25.27 -5.39
CA ILE A 436 -17.65 25.48 -6.84
C ILE A 436 -16.71 26.60 -7.27
N SER A 437 -16.68 27.72 -6.54
CA SER A 437 -15.74 28.82 -6.80
C SER A 437 -14.28 28.40 -6.64
N ASP A 438 -13.97 27.56 -5.64
CA ASP A 438 -12.61 27.04 -5.44
C ASP A 438 -12.20 26.12 -6.60
N LEU A 439 -13.10 25.21 -7.01
CA LEU A 439 -12.87 24.30 -8.13
C LEU A 439 -12.73 25.06 -9.46
N GLU A 440 -13.47 26.15 -9.67
CA GLU A 440 -13.28 27.05 -10.80
C GLU A 440 -11.91 27.70 -10.77
N GLY A 441 -11.45 28.16 -9.60
CA GLY A 441 -10.09 28.69 -9.42
C GLY A 441 -9.02 27.66 -9.82
N ILE A 442 -9.14 26.42 -9.34
CA ILE A 442 -8.22 25.32 -9.69
C ILE A 442 -8.26 25.06 -11.20
N TYR A 443 -9.46 24.98 -11.78
CA TYR A 443 -9.66 24.76 -13.21
C TYR A 443 -8.97 25.84 -14.05
N GLN A 444 -9.17 27.13 -13.72
CA GLN A 444 -8.54 28.24 -14.45
C GLN A 444 -7.01 28.24 -14.29
N LYS A 445 -6.50 27.92 -13.10
CA LYS A 445 -5.06 27.76 -12.89
C LYS A 445 -4.47 26.64 -13.76
N CYS A 446 -5.14 25.50 -13.91
CA CYS A 446 -4.73 24.46 -14.85
C CYS A 446 -4.62 24.99 -16.28
N ILE A 447 -5.69 25.62 -16.79
CA ILE A 447 -5.72 26.16 -18.16
C ILE A 447 -4.60 27.19 -18.40
N SER A 448 -4.39 28.11 -17.45
CA SER A 448 -3.35 29.13 -17.55
C SER A 448 -1.92 28.57 -17.58
N ASN A 449 -1.72 27.33 -17.11
CA ASN A 449 -0.43 26.65 -17.07
C ASN A 449 -0.30 25.53 -18.13
N ASP A 450 -1.21 25.48 -19.13
CA ASP A 450 -1.31 24.42 -20.16
C ASP A 450 -1.53 23.01 -19.57
N ILE A 451 -2.08 22.90 -18.37
CA ILE A 451 -2.42 21.63 -17.71
C ILE A 451 -3.87 21.27 -18.08
N ARG A 452 -4.13 20.02 -18.50
CA ARG A 452 -5.51 19.55 -18.72
C ARG A 452 -6.16 19.20 -17.37
N PRO A 453 -7.18 19.96 -16.91
CA PRO A 453 -7.93 19.58 -15.72
C PRO A 453 -8.89 18.43 -16.06
N ILE A 454 -8.85 17.35 -15.29
CA ILE A 454 -9.81 16.24 -15.35
C ILE A 454 -10.54 16.22 -14.00
N MET A 455 -11.80 16.67 -13.99
CA MET A 455 -12.56 16.82 -12.76
C MET A 455 -13.21 15.49 -12.36
N LEU A 456 -12.99 15.03 -11.13
CA LEU A 456 -13.60 13.81 -10.60
C LEU A 456 -14.79 14.16 -9.71
N THR A 457 -15.94 13.50 -9.90
CA THR A 457 -17.10 13.73 -9.02
C THR A 457 -16.85 13.23 -7.61
N LEU A 458 -17.35 13.98 -6.62
CA LEU A 458 -17.26 13.62 -5.20
C LEU A 458 -18.14 12.38 -4.94
N PRO A 459 -17.61 11.32 -4.32
CA PRO A 459 -18.43 10.19 -3.89
C PRO A 459 -19.38 10.59 -2.75
N PRO A 460 -20.46 9.83 -2.51
CA PRO A 460 -21.33 10.03 -1.35
C PRO A 460 -20.57 9.85 -0.03
N VAL A 461 -21.19 10.25 1.08
CA VAL A 461 -20.67 9.97 2.42
C VAL A 461 -21.70 9.20 3.25
N ASN A 462 -21.25 8.58 4.33
CA ASN A 462 -22.10 7.92 5.31
C ASN A 462 -21.93 8.60 6.69
N PRO A 463 -22.82 9.54 7.05
CA PRO A 463 -22.71 10.30 8.31
C PRO A 463 -22.64 9.44 9.57
N ALA A 464 -23.32 8.29 9.60
CA ALA A 464 -23.33 7.41 10.75
C ALA A 464 -21.95 6.75 10.96
N ASN A 465 -21.32 6.28 9.89
CA ASN A 465 -19.98 5.70 9.96
C ASN A 465 -18.93 6.77 10.27
N ILE A 466 -19.06 7.99 9.72
CA ILE A 466 -18.17 9.12 10.04
C ILE A 466 -18.24 9.45 11.52
N MET A 467 -19.45 9.48 12.09
CA MET A 467 -19.65 9.70 13.53
C MET A 467 -19.04 8.57 14.36
N LEU A 468 -19.16 7.32 13.91
CA LEU A 468 -18.58 6.16 14.58
C LEU A 468 -17.04 6.23 14.60
N ALA A 469 -16.42 6.52 13.46
CA ALA A 469 -14.97 6.53 13.28
C ALA A 469 -14.30 7.77 13.91
N PHE A 470 -14.81 8.96 13.58
CA PHE A 470 -14.12 10.21 13.89
C PHE A 470 -14.75 11.00 15.03
N ARG A 471 -15.92 10.59 15.54
CA ARG A 471 -16.68 11.31 16.58
C ARG A 471 -17.01 12.76 16.19
N THR A 472 -17.16 13.01 14.88
CA THR A 472 -17.54 14.31 14.33
C THR A 472 -18.85 14.24 13.57
N PRO A 473 -19.74 15.24 13.68
CA PRO A 473 -20.93 15.32 12.83
C PRO A 473 -20.55 15.56 11.37
N THR A 474 -21.47 15.20 10.48
CA THR A 474 -21.47 15.59 9.07
C THR A 474 -22.53 16.67 8.88
N ASP A 475 -22.32 17.60 7.94
CA ASP A 475 -23.32 18.60 7.57
C ASP A 475 -24.66 17.92 7.22
N PRO A 476 -25.79 18.26 7.86
CA PRO A 476 -27.10 17.72 7.50
C PRO A 476 -27.48 17.93 6.03
N ASN A 477 -26.94 18.95 5.36
CA ASN A 477 -27.17 19.28 3.96
C ASN A 477 -26.10 18.72 3.00
N TRP A 478 -25.25 17.81 3.47
CA TRP A 478 -24.13 17.27 2.68
C TRP A 478 -24.57 16.76 1.30
N TYR A 479 -25.73 16.08 1.21
CA TYR A 479 -26.20 15.47 -0.04
C TYR A 479 -26.57 16.53 -1.07
N THR A 480 -27.40 17.51 -0.69
CA THR A 480 -27.76 18.62 -1.58
C THR A 480 -26.52 19.42 -2.01
N LYS A 481 -25.56 19.60 -1.10
CA LYS A 481 -24.28 20.24 -1.39
C LYS A 481 -23.48 19.44 -2.44
N MET A 482 -23.33 18.14 -2.23
CA MET A 482 -22.63 17.24 -3.14
C MET A 482 -23.28 17.22 -4.52
N VAL A 483 -24.61 17.12 -4.61
CA VAL A 483 -25.34 17.14 -5.88
C VAL A 483 -25.07 18.44 -6.65
N ALA A 484 -25.08 19.59 -5.97
CA ALA A 484 -24.76 20.88 -6.61
C ALA A 484 -23.31 20.95 -7.12
N ILE A 485 -22.34 20.50 -6.30
CA ILE A 485 -20.92 20.45 -6.68
C ILE A 485 -20.69 19.49 -7.86
N ASN A 486 -21.26 18.28 -7.79
CA ASN A 486 -21.13 17.28 -8.86
C ASN A 486 -21.81 17.73 -10.14
N LYS A 487 -22.92 18.46 -10.07
CA LYS A 487 -23.54 19.08 -11.26
C LYS A 487 -22.58 20.07 -11.95
N TYR A 488 -21.85 20.87 -11.18
CA TYR A 488 -20.82 21.76 -11.73
C TYR A 488 -19.66 20.96 -12.33
N ILE A 489 -19.16 19.93 -11.64
CA ILE A 489 -18.09 19.06 -12.16
C ILE A 489 -18.47 18.45 -13.52
N LYS A 490 -19.68 17.87 -13.62
CA LYS A 490 -20.22 17.27 -14.84
C LYS A 490 -20.46 18.29 -15.98
N SER A 491 -20.41 19.59 -15.70
CA SER A 491 -20.53 20.64 -16.73
C SER A 491 -19.20 20.94 -17.46
N LYS A 492 -18.07 20.43 -16.93
CA LYS A 492 -16.75 20.66 -17.51
C LYS A 492 -16.51 19.72 -18.71
N PRO A 493 -15.67 20.12 -19.68
CA PRO A 493 -15.43 19.31 -20.88
C PRO A 493 -14.70 18.00 -20.58
N TYR A 494 -13.88 17.97 -19.53
CA TYR A 494 -13.11 16.80 -19.12
C TYR A 494 -13.47 16.47 -17.67
N TYR A 495 -14.36 15.50 -17.50
CA TYR A 495 -14.75 14.99 -16.18
C TYR A 495 -14.87 13.47 -16.21
N ILE A 496 -14.77 12.86 -15.04
CA ILE A 496 -15.01 11.43 -14.83
C ILE A 496 -16.00 11.29 -13.67
N ASP A 497 -17.08 10.54 -13.90
CA ASP A 497 -18.17 10.39 -12.93
C ASP A 497 -17.96 9.16 -12.04
N LEU A 498 -17.35 9.37 -10.87
CA LEU A 498 -17.10 8.33 -9.88
C LEU A 498 -18.34 8.04 -9.02
N GLU A 499 -19.06 9.10 -8.64
CA GLU A 499 -20.11 9.11 -7.63
C GLU A 499 -21.15 7.97 -7.72
N PRO A 500 -21.68 7.60 -8.90
CA PRO A 500 -22.73 6.58 -8.99
C PRO A 500 -22.33 5.19 -8.48
N TYR A 501 -21.04 4.87 -8.39
CA TYR A 501 -20.54 3.53 -8.06
C TYR A 501 -20.42 3.25 -6.56
N PHE A 502 -20.56 4.27 -5.73
CA PHE A 502 -20.20 4.20 -4.30
C PHE A 502 -21.40 4.09 -3.35
N TYR A 503 -22.61 4.05 -3.90
CA TYR A 503 -23.81 3.97 -3.09
C TYR A 503 -24.08 2.57 -2.55
N ASP A 504 -24.67 2.54 -1.37
CA ASP A 504 -25.31 1.36 -0.80
C ASP A 504 -26.50 0.89 -1.65
N PRO A 505 -27.05 -0.32 -1.41
CA PRO A 505 -28.21 -0.82 -2.17
C PRO A 505 -29.47 0.06 -2.09
N THR A 506 -29.56 0.96 -1.09
CA THR A 506 -30.66 1.93 -0.98
C THR A 506 -30.45 3.19 -1.82
N HIS A 507 -29.27 3.35 -2.44
CA HIS A 507 -28.87 4.52 -3.19
C HIS A 507 -28.90 5.83 -2.38
N THR A 508 -28.58 5.76 -1.08
CA THR A 508 -28.66 6.92 -0.18
C THR A 508 -27.31 7.35 0.37
N PHE A 509 -26.46 6.40 0.77
CA PHE A 509 -25.20 6.69 1.45
C PHE A 509 -24.03 5.95 0.82
N MET A 510 -22.81 6.36 1.16
CA MET A 510 -21.61 5.55 0.89
C MET A 510 -21.78 4.13 1.46
N ASP A 511 -21.62 3.13 0.60
CA ASP A 511 -21.66 1.73 0.98
C ASP A 511 -20.47 1.41 1.92
N PRO A 512 -20.71 0.85 3.11
CA PRO A 512 -19.64 0.42 4.00
C PRO A 512 -18.67 -0.59 3.40
N VAL A 513 -19.03 -1.31 2.31
CA VAL A 513 -18.11 -2.19 1.58
C VAL A 513 -17.01 -1.42 0.85
N PHE A 514 -17.25 -0.15 0.52
CA PHE A 514 -16.27 0.70 -0.15
C PHE A 514 -15.56 1.65 0.79
N ALA A 515 -16.16 2.02 1.92
CA ALA A 515 -15.54 2.89 2.92
C ALA A 515 -16.12 2.59 4.31
N ASN A 516 -15.36 1.85 5.14
CA ASN A 516 -15.81 1.44 6.47
C ASN A 516 -16.11 2.64 7.39
N ASP A 517 -15.32 3.71 7.26
CA ASP A 517 -15.49 4.96 7.98
C ASP A 517 -16.55 5.90 7.37
N GLY A 518 -17.11 5.54 6.21
CA GLY A 518 -18.13 6.33 5.52
C GLY A 518 -17.61 7.53 4.73
N LEU A 519 -16.30 7.70 4.57
CA LEU A 519 -15.69 8.84 3.90
C LEU A 519 -14.55 8.44 2.96
N HIS A 520 -13.59 7.66 3.44
CA HIS A 520 -12.39 7.32 2.69
C HIS A 520 -12.59 5.96 2.03
N PRO A 521 -12.58 5.88 0.69
CA PRO A 521 -12.63 4.59 0.01
C PRO A 521 -11.48 3.68 0.44
N ASP A 522 -11.82 2.48 0.89
CA ASP A 522 -10.93 1.36 1.23
C ASP A 522 -10.40 0.67 -0.03
N ILE A 523 -9.71 -0.48 0.10
CA ILE A 523 -9.03 -1.15 -1.03
C ILE A 523 -9.96 -1.34 -2.24
N MET A 524 -11.15 -1.94 -2.02
CA MET A 524 -12.12 -2.15 -3.10
C MET A 524 -12.60 -0.83 -3.70
N GLY A 525 -12.81 0.18 -2.86
CA GLY A 525 -13.21 1.52 -3.30
C GLY A 525 -12.13 2.19 -4.17
N LYS A 526 -10.86 2.12 -3.78
CA LYS A 526 -9.73 2.65 -4.56
C LYS A 526 -9.58 1.92 -5.91
N MET A 527 -9.77 0.61 -5.93
CA MET A 527 -9.75 -0.17 -7.16
C MET A 527 -10.88 0.26 -8.11
N ILE A 528 -12.10 0.45 -7.62
CA ILE A 528 -13.22 0.96 -8.44
C ILE A 528 -12.91 2.35 -9.00
N MET A 529 -12.37 3.26 -8.19
CA MET A 529 -11.99 4.59 -8.66
C MET A 529 -11.04 4.49 -9.86
N ALA A 530 -10.00 3.67 -9.75
CA ALA A 530 -9.01 3.50 -10.80
C ALA A 530 -9.57 2.78 -12.03
N GLU A 531 -10.40 1.74 -11.84
CA GLU A 531 -11.09 1.06 -12.93
C GLU A 531 -11.94 2.04 -13.74
N ILE A 532 -12.74 2.89 -13.09
CA ILE A 532 -13.53 3.93 -13.78
C ILE A 532 -12.59 4.88 -14.55
N ILE A 533 -11.53 5.38 -13.90
CA ILE A 533 -10.57 6.28 -14.54
C ILE A 533 -9.92 5.63 -15.77
N ASN A 534 -9.53 4.36 -15.67
CA ASN A 534 -8.90 3.59 -16.74
C ASN A 534 -9.84 3.35 -17.93
N GLN A 535 -11.17 3.34 -17.74
CA GLN A 535 -12.13 3.27 -18.85
C GLN A 535 -12.26 4.60 -19.61
N HIS A 536 -11.84 5.72 -19.01
CA HIS A 536 -11.99 7.06 -19.58
C HIS A 536 -10.69 7.60 -20.20
N LYS A 537 -9.93 6.78 -20.93
CA LYS A 537 -8.68 7.23 -21.60
C LYS A 537 -8.93 8.35 -22.62
N ASP A 538 -10.16 8.51 -23.10
CA ASP A 538 -10.61 9.54 -24.03
C ASP A 538 -10.56 10.96 -23.46
N VAL A 539 -10.66 11.13 -22.13
CA VAL A 539 -10.61 12.47 -21.51
C VAL A 539 -9.18 13.00 -21.33
N PHE A 540 -8.18 12.13 -21.46
CA PHE A 540 -6.76 12.47 -21.26
C PHE A 540 -6.15 13.10 -22.53
N LYS A 541 -5.26 14.07 -22.33
CA LYS A 541 -4.36 14.60 -23.36
C LYS A 541 -3.22 13.61 -23.55
N GLN A 542 -3.09 13.08 -24.76
CA GLN A 542 -2.01 12.19 -25.19
C GLN A 542 -0.72 12.99 -25.48
#